data_AF-A0AAE8MJV5-F1
#
_entry.id   AF-A0AAE8MJV5-F1
#
_cell.length_a   1.000
_cell.length_b   1.000
_cell.length_c   1.000
_cell.angle_alpha   90.00
_cell.angle_beta   90.00
_cell.angle_gamma   90.00
#
_symmetry.space_group_name_H-M   'P 1'
#
loop_
_entity.id
_entity.type
_entity.pdbx_description
1 polymer ?
#
loop_
_entity_poly.entity_id
_entity_poly.type
_entity_poly.pdbx_seq_one_letter_code
_entity_poly.pdbx_strand_id
1 'polypeptide(L)'
;MRGFAQAAAVALAPALALAHGPHPPPPPPPPHMGFLPSALDVTPSAFVSVKVPLSGSDSYPLTLRFDVEESEEACGPANIKLNGEPLTQDAKGRGVGSFLINNETIISADWDFECIGPKEFPFGQSMRFNVKALDDMALTEESSFWMTFKQTAPVRISDVGNAAYVWSLSVPFSNKEKDTSSSDKPSSNAPPSSWEYPDREFQDPEEELQVELMELNDLHQQIVQLEKLVEEREASVAKKLGKMYPPPPPSTLKKIKQ
;
A
#
# COMPACT_ATOMS: atom_id res chain seq x y z
N MET A 1 75.70 49.18 -35.42
CA MET A 1 76.35 47.94 -34.95
C MET A 1 76.42 47.98 -33.43
N ARG A 2 76.09 46.83 -32.79
CA ARG A 2 76.56 46.27 -31.50
C ARG A 2 77.19 47.25 -30.49
N GLY A 3 76.88 47.23 -29.19
CA GLY A 3 76.18 46.25 -28.37
C GLY A 3 76.41 46.62 -26.90
N PHE A 4 75.44 46.29 -26.06
CA PHE A 4 75.47 46.49 -24.61
C PHE A 4 76.30 45.41 -23.92
N ALA A 5 76.98 45.78 -22.82
CA ALA A 5 77.40 44.83 -21.80
C ALA A 5 76.96 45.35 -20.43
N GLN A 6 76.31 44.45 -19.72
CA GLN A 6 75.50 44.65 -18.52
C GLN A 6 76.29 44.16 -17.31
N ALA A 7 76.21 44.89 -16.19
CA ALA A 7 76.81 44.51 -14.92
C ALA A 7 75.75 44.26 -13.85
N ALA A 8 75.96 43.12 -13.18
CA ALA A 8 75.82 42.86 -11.76
C ALA A 8 74.44 42.92 -11.07
N ALA A 9 74.02 41.70 -10.69
CA ALA A 9 73.71 41.26 -9.33
C ALA A 9 72.55 41.95 -8.58
N VAL A 10 71.47 41.19 -8.39
CA VAL A 10 70.45 41.45 -7.36
C VAL A 10 70.34 40.23 -6.44
N ALA A 11 70.31 40.54 -5.15
CA ALA A 11 70.38 39.64 -4.02
C ALA A 11 69.11 38.79 -3.82
N LEU A 12 69.33 37.63 -3.19
CA LEU A 12 68.36 36.66 -2.73
C LEU A 12 67.40 37.23 -1.67
N ALA A 13 66.11 36.97 -1.82
CA ALA A 13 65.15 36.92 -0.72
C ALA A 13 64.21 35.71 -0.95
N PRO A 14 63.90 34.90 0.08
CA PRO A 14 63.12 33.68 -0.06
C PRO A 14 61.62 34.04 -0.05
N ALA A 15 60.90 33.67 -1.12
CA ALA A 15 59.45 33.71 -1.13
C ALA A 15 58.90 32.37 -0.61
N LEU A 16 58.17 32.42 0.49
CA LEU A 16 57.44 31.31 1.08
C LEU A 16 56.43 30.76 0.07
N ALA A 17 56.62 29.52 -0.36
CA ALA A 17 55.64 28.77 -1.13
C ALA A 17 54.47 28.39 -0.20
N LEU A 18 53.35 29.09 -0.31
CA LEU A 18 52.06 28.62 0.20
C LEU A 18 51.62 27.43 -0.66
N ALA A 19 51.95 26.24 -0.17
CA ALA A 19 51.44 24.98 -0.68
C ALA A 19 49.90 24.99 -0.56
N HIS A 20 49.22 25.30 -1.67
CA HIS A 20 47.80 25.02 -1.82
C HIS A 20 47.70 23.50 -1.97
N GLY A 21 47.37 22.82 -0.87
CA GLY A 21 46.99 21.41 -0.90
C GLY A 21 45.83 21.19 -1.88
N PRO A 22 45.74 20.00 -2.51
CA PRO A 22 44.65 19.71 -3.44
C PRO A 22 43.30 19.91 -2.74
N HIS A 23 42.46 20.77 -3.31
CA HIS A 23 41.05 20.86 -2.93
C HIS A 23 40.45 19.45 -3.02
N PRO A 24 39.74 18.94 -1.99
CA PRO A 24 38.95 17.75 -2.15
C PRO A 24 37.91 18.01 -3.26
N PRO A 25 37.66 17.03 -4.16
CA PRO A 25 36.61 17.19 -5.16
C PRO A 25 35.28 17.46 -4.46
N PRO A 26 34.40 18.29 -5.05
CA PRO A 26 33.06 18.46 -4.50
C PRO A 26 32.39 17.08 -4.36
N PRO A 27 31.60 16.85 -3.30
CA PRO A 27 30.88 15.60 -3.16
C PRO A 27 30.06 15.35 -4.41
N PRO A 28 29.95 14.09 -4.87
CA PRO A 28 29.08 13.77 -5.99
C PRO A 28 27.68 14.30 -5.69
N PRO A 29 26.94 14.83 -6.69
CA PRO A 29 25.54 15.13 -6.50
C PRO A 29 24.86 13.89 -5.92
N PRO A 30 23.91 14.05 -4.99
CA PRO A 30 23.15 12.91 -4.49
C PRO A 30 22.66 12.12 -5.71
N PRO A 31 22.80 10.78 -5.71
CA PRO A 31 22.23 9.99 -6.79
C PRO A 31 20.80 10.47 -6.97
N HIS A 32 20.36 10.65 -8.23
CA HIS A 32 18.94 10.86 -8.49
C HIS A 32 18.23 9.74 -7.74
N MET A 33 17.63 10.06 -6.59
CA MET A 33 16.62 9.19 -6.02
C MET A 33 15.62 9.13 -7.15
N GLY A 34 15.58 7.97 -7.82
CA GLY A 34 14.52 7.68 -8.75
C GLY A 34 13.25 8.11 -8.08
N PHE A 35 12.42 8.84 -8.82
CA PHE A 35 11.08 9.23 -8.39
C PHE A 35 10.55 8.17 -7.44
N LEU A 36 10.38 8.53 -6.16
CA LEU A 36 9.48 7.74 -5.33
C LEU A 36 8.21 7.64 -6.19
N PRO A 37 7.72 6.42 -6.50
CA PRO A 37 6.45 6.33 -7.20
C PRO A 37 5.49 7.18 -6.39
N SER A 38 4.91 8.19 -7.03
CA SER A 38 3.88 9.00 -6.41
C SER A 38 2.96 8.02 -5.69
N ALA A 39 2.69 8.24 -4.40
CA ALA A 39 1.80 7.38 -3.58
C ALA A 39 0.35 7.31 -4.11
N LEU A 40 0.13 7.73 -5.36
CA LEU A 40 -1.09 7.77 -6.14
C LEU A 40 -1.25 6.59 -7.10
N ASP A 41 -0.24 5.73 -7.27
CA ASP A 41 -0.27 4.64 -8.27
C ASP A 41 0.01 3.25 -7.67
N VAL A 42 -0.39 3.06 -6.40
CA VAL A 42 -0.38 1.72 -5.78
C VAL A 42 -1.73 1.08 -6.04
N THR A 43 -1.77 0.11 -6.95
CA THR A 43 -2.94 -0.75 -7.16
C THR A 43 -3.33 -1.40 -5.83
N PRO A 44 -4.57 -1.27 -5.36
CA PRO A 44 -5.02 -1.93 -4.14
C PRO A 44 -4.86 -3.44 -4.25
N SER A 45 -4.15 -4.03 -3.29
CA SER A 45 -3.82 -5.45 -3.31
C SER A 45 -4.21 -6.14 -1.99
N ALA A 46 -4.53 -7.43 -2.05
CA ALA A 46 -4.71 -8.28 -0.89
C ALA A 46 -3.99 -9.62 -1.07
N PHE A 47 -3.21 -10.02 -0.08
CA PHE A 47 -2.68 -11.37 0.08
C PHE A 47 -3.63 -12.16 0.96
N VAL A 48 -4.28 -13.16 0.40
CA VAL A 48 -5.28 -13.99 1.06
C VAL A 48 -4.73 -15.40 1.19
N SER A 49 -4.55 -15.86 2.42
CA SER A 49 -4.15 -17.25 2.71
C SER A 49 -5.37 -18.08 3.06
N VAL A 50 -5.59 -19.18 2.34
CA VAL A 50 -6.62 -20.18 2.63
C VAL A 50 -6.01 -21.50 3.07
N LYS A 51 -6.73 -22.27 3.88
CA LYS A 51 -6.31 -23.61 4.29
C LYS A 51 -6.83 -24.63 3.30
N VAL A 52 -5.93 -25.30 2.60
CA VAL A 52 -6.25 -26.34 1.64
C VAL A 52 -6.07 -27.71 2.29
N PRO A 53 -7.11 -28.56 2.38
CA PRO A 53 -6.98 -29.91 2.94
C PRO A 53 -6.31 -30.84 1.92
N LEU A 54 -5.15 -31.42 2.25
CA LEU A 54 -4.46 -32.38 1.36
C LEU A 54 -4.85 -33.83 1.67
N SER A 55 -4.89 -34.21 2.95
CA SER A 55 -5.27 -35.56 3.41
C SER A 55 -5.34 -35.60 4.95
N GLY A 56 -6.38 -36.22 5.51
CA GLY A 56 -6.49 -36.38 6.97
C GLY A 56 -6.65 -35.04 7.71
N SER A 57 -5.84 -34.79 8.74
CA SER A 57 -5.86 -33.54 9.52
C SER A 57 -4.90 -32.47 9.01
N ASP A 58 -4.15 -32.74 7.94
CA ASP A 58 -3.10 -31.84 7.46
C ASP A 58 -3.66 -30.85 6.43
N SER A 59 -3.48 -29.55 6.73
CA SER A 59 -3.87 -28.44 5.86
C SER A 59 -2.65 -27.64 5.41
N TYR A 60 -2.58 -27.30 4.13
CA TYR A 60 -1.54 -26.45 3.56
C TYR A 60 -2.04 -25.00 3.41
N PRO A 61 -1.27 -24.00 3.87
CA PRO A 61 -1.62 -22.60 3.64
C PRO A 61 -1.30 -22.20 2.20
N LEU A 62 -2.32 -21.91 1.41
CA LEU A 62 -2.20 -21.38 0.06
C LEU A 62 -2.41 -19.86 0.09
N THR A 63 -1.37 -19.09 -0.19
CA THR A 63 -1.43 -17.62 -0.25
C THR A 63 -1.58 -17.15 -1.69
N LEU A 64 -2.60 -16.33 -1.93
CA LEU A 64 -2.98 -15.79 -3.23
C LEU A 64 -2.94 -14.27 -3.18
N ARG A 65 -2.34 -13.63 -4.18
CA ARG A 65 -2.33 -12.17 -4.32
C ARG A 65 -3.43 -11.73 -5.27
N PHE A 66 -4.32 -10.90 -4.80
CA PHE A 66 -5.34 -10.22 -5.61
C PHE A 66 -4.97 -8.76 -5.77
N ASP A 67 -5.06 -8.26 -6.99
CA ASP A 67 -4.91 -6.84 -7.31
C ASP A 67 -6.22 -6.36 -7.94
N VAL A 68 -6.80 -5.28 -7.40
CA VAL A 68 -8.03 -4.66 -7.94
C VAL A 68 -7.63 -3.44 -8.75
N GLU A 69 -8.00 -3.44 -10.02
CA GLU A 69 -7.71 -2.36 -10.96
C GLU A 69 -8.93 -1.46 -11.16
N GLU A 70 -8.67 -0.24 -11.61
CA GLU A 70 -9.73 0.73 -11.85
C GLU A 70 -10.63 0.32 -13.03
N SER A 71 -11.91 0.61 -12.91
CA SER A 71 -12.94 0.45 -13.93
C SER A 71 -13.95 1.60 -13.85
N GLU A 72 -14.55 1.96 -14.97
CA GLU A 72 -15.55 3.03 -15.05
C GLU A 72 -16.87 2.66 -14.35
N GLU A 73 -17.16 1.36 -14.23
CA GLU A 73 -18.42 0.85 -13.69
C GLU A 73 -18.20 0.14 -12.35
N ALA A 74 -18.97 0.54 -11.33
CA ALA A 74 -18.92 -0.12 -10.01
C ALA A 74 -19.31 -1.60 -10.09
N CYS A 75 -20.26 -1.95 -10.97
CA CYS A 75 -20.76 -3.32 -11.17
C CYS A 75 -20.68 -3.83 -12.62
N GLY A 76 -19.67 -3.38 -13.37
CA GLY A 76 -19.33 -3.97 -14.67
C GLY A 76 -18.53 -5.27 -14.52
N PRO A 77 -17.93 -5.79 -15.60
CA PRO A 77 -16.94 -6.86 -15.50
C PRO A 77 -15.87 -6.49 -14.45
N ALA A 78 -15.67 -7.35 -13.45
CA ALA A 78 -14.67 -7.15 -12.42
C ALA A 78 -13.25 -7.08 -13.02
N ASN A 79 -12.50 -6.03 -12.68
CA ASN A 79 -11.11 -5.84 -13.10
C ASN A 79 -10.16 -6.29 -11.98
N ILE A 80 -9.99 -7.61 -11.84
CA ILE A 80 -9.16 -8.22 -10.79
C ILE A 80 -8.11 -9.13 -11.41
N LYS A 81 -6.90 -9.08 -10.86
CA LYS A 81 -5.81 -10.00 -11.19
C LYS A 81 -5.49 -10.91 -10.01
N LEU A 82 -5.22 -12.18 -10.30
CA LEU A 82 -4.65 -13.15 -9.38
C LEU A 82 -3.19 -13.38 -9.77
N ASN A 83 -2.26 -13.02 -8.88
CA ASN A 83 -0.82 -13.10 -9.11
C ASN A 83 -0.38 -12.43 -10.44
N GLY A 84 -1.07 -11.35 -10.84
CA GLY A 84 -0.83 -10.64 -12.10
C GLY A 84 -1.61 -11.17 -13.32
N GLU A 85 -2.27 -12.33 -13.22
CA GLU A 85 -3.12 -12.86 -14.29
C GLU A 85 -4.58 -12.44 -14.12
N PRO A 86 -5.25 -11.94 -15.18
CA PRO A 86 -6.62 -11.44 -15.08
C PRO A 86 -7.63 -12.56 -14.81
N LEU A 87 -8.56 -12.32 -13.89
CA LEU A 87 -9.70 -13.21 -13.66
C LEU A 87 -10.75 -12.97 -14.75
N THR A 88 -10.81 -13.89 -15.70
CA THR A 88 -11.83 -13.84 -16.77
C THR A 88 -13.21 -14.22 -16.22
N GLN A 89 -14.27 -13.70 -16.83
CA GLN A 89 -15.65 -13.96 -16.38
C GLN A 89 -16.62 -14.01 -17.56
N ASP A 90 -17.68 -14.79 -17.40
CA ASP A 90 -18.81 -14.86 -18.31
C ASP A 90 -19.75 -13.65 -18.13
N ALA A 91 -20.80 -13.55 -18.96
CA ALA A 91 -21.79 -12.47 -18.88
C ALA A 91 -22.60 -12.45 -17.57
N LYS A 92 -22.49 -13.48 -16.72
CA LYS A 92 -23.11 -13.56 -15.40
C LYS A 92 -22.12 -13.28 -14.28
N GLY A 93 -20.88 -12.87 -14.59
CA GLY A 93 -19.84 -12.61 -13.61
C GLY A 93 -19.21 -13.87 -13.03
N ARG A 94 -19.29 -15.03 -13.71
CA ARG A 94 -18.69 -16.29 -13.23
C ARG A 94 -17.47 -16.64 -14.05
N GLY A 95 -16.40 -17.11 -13.40
CA GLY A 95 -15.19 -17.56 -14.07
C GLY A 95 -14.68 -18.88 -13.50
N VAL A 96 -13.86 -19.54 -14.30
CA VAL A 96 -13.15 -20.77 -13.94
C VAL A 96 -11.77 -20.70 -14.58
N GLY A 97 -10.74 -21.16 -13.86
CA GLY A 97 -9.38 -21.13 -14.37
C GLY A 97 -8.43 -21.98 -13.55
N SER A 98 -7.25 -22.18 -14.13
CA SER A 98 -6.12 -22.81 -13.45
C SER A 98 -4.92 -21.87 -13.47
N PHE A 99 -4.22 -21.77 -12.35
CA PHE A 99 -3.14 -20.81 -12.15
C PHE A 99 -1.92 -21.50 -11.55
N LEU A 100 -0.73 -21.14 -12.03
CA LEU A 100 0.53 -21.57 -11.43
C LEU A 100 0.88 -20.61 -10.29
N ILE A 101 0.92 -21.13 -9.06
CA ILE A 101 1.22 -20.38 -7.84
C ILE A 101 2.66 -20.64 -7.45
N ASN A 102 3.43 -19.57 -7.21
CA ASN A 102 4.83 -19.60 -6.78
C ASN A 102 5.76 -20.46 -7.67
N ASN A 103 5.41 -20.69 -8.94
CA ASN A 103 6.12 -21.58 -9.88
C ASN A 103 6.21 -23.05 -9.46
N GLU A 104 5.39 -23.49 -8.51
CA GLU A 104 5.48 -24.85 -7.94
C GLU A 104 4.15 -25.60 -8.01
N THR A 105 3.03 -24.93 -7.71
CA THR A 105 1.74 -25.58 -7.50
C THR A 105 0.70 -25.03 -8.48
N ILE A 106 -0.01 -25.92 -9.17
CA ILE A 106 -1.15 -25.54 -10.00
C ILE A 106 -2.42 -25.62 -9.17
N ILE A 107 -3.19 -24.53 -9.12
CA ILE A 107 -4.52 -24.56 -8.53
C ILE A 107 -5.57 -24.49 -9.63
N SER A 108 -6.70 -25.17 -9.44
CA SER A 108 -7.90 -24.94 -10.21
C SER A 108 -8.96 -24.31 -9.32
N ALA A 109 -9.59 -23.25 -9.79
CA ALA A 109 -10.57 -22.48 -9.03
C ALA A 109 -11.71 -22.00 -9.91
N ASP A 110 -12.84 -21.72 -9.26
CA ASP A 110 -13.93 -20.93 -9.81
C ASP A 110 -14.19 -19.72 -8.94
N TRP A 111 -14.74 -18.69 -9.56
CA TRP A 111 -15.12 -17.47 -8.89
C TRP A 111 -16.41 -16.93 -9.46
N ASP A 112 -17.11 -16.17 -8.64
CA ASP A 112 -18.31 -15.45 -9.02
C ASP A 112 -18.34 -14.07 -8.39
N PHE A 113 -18.86 -13.10 -9.16
CA PHE A 113 -19.01 -11.72 -8.75
C PHE A 113 -20.48 -11.38 -8.56
N GLU A 114 -20.78 -10.72 -7.44
CA GLU A 114 -22.08 -10.19 -7.13
C GLU A 114 -22.00 -8.68 -6.91
N CYS A 115 -22.97 -7.96 -7.48
CA CYS A 115 -23.06 -6.50 -7.32
C CYS A 115 -23.65 -6.13 -5.96
N ILE A 116 -23.04 -5.14 -5.30
CA ILE A 116 -23.50 -4.63 -4.00
C ILE A 116 -24.11 -3.25 -4.18
N GLY A 117 -25.35 -3.10 -3.70
CA GLY A 117 -26.09 -1.85 -3.64
C GLY A 117 -27.39 -1.87 -4.46
N PRO A 118 -28.13 -0.75 -4.47
CA PRO A 118 -29.30 -0.58 -5.32
C PRO A 118 -28.95 -0.76 -6.79
N LYS A 119 -29.89 -1.28 -7.60
CA LYS A 119 -29.66 -1.54 -9.03
C LYS A 119 -29.34 -0.25 -9.79
N GLU A 120 -29.89 0.87 -9.36
CA GLU A 120 -29.72 2.19 -9.96
C GLU A 120 -28.40 2.85 -9.54
N PHE A 121 -27.89 2.52 -8.35
CA PHE A 121 -26.71 3.13 -7.75
C PHE A 121 -25.83 2.09 -7.05
N PRO A 122 -25.25 1.15 -7.82
CA PRO A 122 -24.32 0.18 -7.26
C PRO A 122 -23.06 0.88 -6.74
N PHE A 123 -22.50 0.38 -5.64
CA PHE A 123 -21.33 1.01 -5.01
C PHE A 123 -20.13 0.08 -4.80
N GLY A 124 -20.26 -1.21 -5.10
CA GLY A 124 -19.16 -2.16 -5.03
C GLY A 124 -19.54 -3.56 -5.51
N GLN A 125 -18.60 -4.48 -5.40
CA GLN A 125 -18.76 -5.88 -5.77
C GLN A 125 -18.25 -6.80 -4.66
N SER A 126 -18.86 -7.98 -4.56
CA SER A 126 -18.37 -9.10 -3.79
C SER A 126 -17.86 -10.16 -4.76
N MET A 127 -16.66 -10.69 -4.51
CA MET A 127 -16.14 -11.88 -5.17
C MET A 127 -16.21 -13.04 -4.19
N ARG A 128 -16.76 -14.18 -4.62
CA ARG A 128 -16.52 -15.47 -3.96
C ARG A 128 -15.51 -16.25 -4.80
N PHE A 129 -14.47 -16.76 -4.15
CA PHE A 129 -13.42 -17.54 -4.81
C PHE A 129 -13.32 -18.91 -4.15
N ASN A 130 -13.41 -19.97 -4.96
CA ASN A 130 -13.42 -21.35 -4.51
C ASN A 130 -12.25 -22.10 -5.12
N VAL A 131 -11.35 -22.62 -4.29
CA VAL A 131 -10.32 -23.55 -4.74
C VAL A 131 -10.96 -24.92 -4.90
N LYS A 132 -10.81 -25.54 -6.07
CA LYS A 132 -11.41 -26.85 -6.41
C LYS A 132 -10.39 -27.97 -6.46
N ALA A 133 -9.18 -27.70 -6.92
CA ALA A 133 -8.11 -28.68 -6.99
C ALA A 133 -6.73 -28.05 -6.78
N LEU A 134 -5.80 -28.89 -6.33
CA LEU A 134 -4.38 -28.59 -6.19
C LEU A 134 -3.58 -29.70 -6.90
N ASP A 135 -2.73 -29.33 -7.86
CA ASP A 135 -1.98 -30.25 -8.72
C ASP A 135 -2.85 -31.37 -9.31
N ASP A 136 -3.99 -30.97 -9.89
CA ASP A 136 -5.03 -31.85 -10.46
C ASP A 136 -5.73 -32.80 -9.47
N MET A 137 -5.45 -32.69 -8.17
CA MET A 137 -6.15 -33.41 -7.11
C MET A 137 -7.28 -32.57 -6.55
N ALA A 138 -8.52 -33.06 -6.70
CA ALA A 138 -9.70 -32.40 -6.15
C ALA A 138 -9.63 -32.32 -4.61
N LEU A 139 -10.04 -31.19 -4.06
CA LEU A 139 -10.10 -31.00 -2.61
C LEU A 139 -11.23 -31.84 -2.01
N THR A 140 -10.99 -32.37 -0.81
CA THR A 140 -11.97 -33.18 -0.06
C THR A 140 -12.97 -32.34 0.72
N GLU A 141 -12.59 -31.11 1.08
CA GLU A 141 -13.45 -30.13 1.74
C GLU A 141 -13.38 -28.80 0.98
N GLU A 142 -14.41 -27.97 1.15
CA GLU A 142 -14.47 -26.67 0.49
C GLU A 142 -13.44 -25.70 1.07
N SER A 143 -12.56 -25.18 0.20
CA SER A 143 -11.64 -24.09 0.53
C SER A 143 -12.06 -22.84 -0.25
N SER A 144 -12.80 -21.96 0.40
CA SER A 144 -13.33 -20.74 -0.22
C SER A 144 -13.14 -19.52 0.65
N PHE A 145 -13.07 -18.36 0.03
CA PHE A 145 -13.11 -17.07 0.72
C PHE A 145 -13.95 -16.09 -0.09
N TRP A 146 -14.29 -14.97 0.53
CA TRP A 146 -14.94 -13.87 -0.17
C TRP A 146 -14.19 -12.56 0.05
N MET A 147 -14.31 -11.65 -0.90
CA MET A 147 -13.70 -10.32 -0.86
C MET A 147 -14.68 -9.28 -1.38
N THR A 148 -14.85 -8.18 -0.65
CA THR A 148 -15.61 -7.02 -1.12
C THR A 148 -14.68 -5.89 -1.55
N PHE A 149 -14.98 -5.27 -2.68
CA PHE A 149 -14.14 -4.24 -3.27
C PHE A 149 -14.96 -3.22 -4.05
N LYS A 150 -14.35 -2.07 -4.28
CA LYS A 150 -14.83 -1.03 -5.19
C LYS A 150 -13.76 -0.84 -6.26
N GLN A 151 -14.15 -1.00 -7.52
CA GLN A 151 -13.27 -0.83 -8.68
C GLN A 151 -13.38 0.53 -9.36
N THR A 152 -14.34 1.38 -8.98
CA THR A 152 -14.38 2.79 -9.40
C THR A 152 -13.53 3.64 -8.47
N ALA A 153 -12.90 4.71 -8.98
CA ALA A 153 -12.07 5.58 -8.17
C ALA A 153 -12.83 6.13 -6.93
N PRO A 154 -12.18 6.20 -5.75
CA PRO A 154 -10.92 5.52 -5.43
C PRO A 154 -11.11 4.00 -5.33
N VAL A 155 -10.24 3.25 -6.00
CA VAL A 155 -10.22 1.79 -5.94
C VAL A 155 -9.84 1.34 -4.54
N ARG A 156 -10.54 0.35 -3.98
CA ARG A 156 -10.23 -0.19 -2.65
C ARG A 156 -10.77 -1.59 -2.45
N ILE A 157 -10.08 -2.36 -1.61
CA ILE A 157 -10.57 -3.61 -1.03
C ILE A 157 -11.13 -3.25 0.34
N SER A 158 -12.41 -3.54 0.57
CA SER A 158 -13.12 -3.12 1.78
C SER A 158 -13.08 -4.21 2.87
N ASP A 159 -13.23 -5.48 2.48
CA ASP A 159 -13.23 -6.58 3.44
C ASP A 159 -12.88 -7.91 2.76
N VAL A 160 -12.37 -8.86 3.55
CA VAL A 160 -12.05 -10.23 3.13
C VAL A 160 -12.43 -11.18 4.26
N GLY A 161 -13.31 -12.14 3.98
CA GLY A 161 -13.79 -13.11 4.96
C GLY A 161 -13.56 -14.56 4.57
N ASN A 162 -13.65 -15.44 5.57
CA ASN A 162 -13.38 -16.89 5.47
C ASN A 162 -11.94 -17.24 5.00
N ALA A 163 -11.00 -16.31 5.16
CA ALA A 163 -9.59 -16.53 4.96
C ALA A 163 -8.90 -16.94 6.28
N ALA A 164 -7.81 -17.71 6.19
CA ALA A 164 -6.99 -18.05 7.35
C ALA A 164 -6.08 -16.90 7.78
N TYR A 165 -5.62 -16.10 6.82
CA TYR A 165 -4.85 -14.87 7.06
C TYR A 165 -5.07 -13.91 5.89
N VAL A 166 -5.12 -12.61 6.17
CA VAL A 166 -5.28 -11.56 5.16
C VAL A 166 -4.28 -10.45 5.45
N TRP A 167 -3.61 -9.98 4.40
CA TRP A 167 -2.81 -8.77 4.45
C TRP A 167 -3.14 -7.91 3.23
N SER A 168 -3.70 -6.72 3.44
CA SER A 168 -4.08 -5.80 2.36
C SER A 168 -3.21 -4.54 2.34
N LEU A 169 -2.90 -4.09 1.13
CA LEU A 169 -2.33 -2.78 0.83
C LEU A 169 -3.44 -1.97 0.16
N SER A 170 -4.24 -1.29 0.97
CA SER A 170 -5.22 -0.32 0.47
C SER A 170 -4.66 1.08 0.73
N VAL A 171 -4.65 1.94 -0.30
CA VAL A 171 -4.18 3.32 -0.15
C VAL A 171 -5.13 4.09 0.78
N PRO A 172 -4.66 4.66 1.90
CA PRO A 172 -5.44 5.66 2.62
C PRO A 172 -5.48 6.95 1.79
N PHE A 173 -6.61 7.66 1.88
CA PHE A 173 -6.82 8.95 1.21
C PHE A 173 -5.65 9.90 1.52
N SER A 174 -4.99 10.42 0.48
CA SER A 174 -3.99 11.47 0.65
C SER A 174 -4.71 12.79 0.87
N ASN A 175 -4.94 13.15 2.13
CA ASN A 175 -5.32 14.51 2.50
C ASN A 175 -4.16 15.44 2.15
N LYS A 176 -4.29 16.18 1.04
CA LYS A 176 -3.41 17.33 0.81
C LYS A 176 -3.80 18.43 1.79
N GLU A 177 -3.12 18.45 2.94
CA GLU A 177 -3.02 19.65 3.76
C GLU A 177 -2.49 20.78 2.86
N LYS A 178 -3.39 21.70 2.51
CA LYS A 178 -3.04 22.94 1.85
C LYS A 178 -2.64 23.91 2.95
N ASP A 179 -1.35 23.91 3.26
CA ASP A 179 -0.72 24.97 4.05
C ASP A 179 -1.10 26.34 3.45
N THR A 180 -1.99 27.03 4.15
CA THR A 180 -2.26 28.44 3.97
C THR A 180 -1.04 29.24 4.41
N SER A 181 -0.30 29.79 3.44
CA SER A 181 0.48 31.01 3.65
C SER A 181 0.09 32.07 2.62
N SER A 182 -0.09 33.28 3.11
CA SER A 182 -0.82 34.43 2.56
C SER A 182 -0.24 35.14 1.33
N SER A 183 -1.12 35.92 0.69
CA SER A 183 -0.89 37.09 -0.20
C SER A 183 -0.49 36.78 -1.66
N ASP A 184 -1.07 37.34 -2.73
CA ASP A 184 -1.96 38.50 -2.97
C ASP A 184 -2.86 38.29 -4.22
N LYS A 185 -3.96 39.05 -4.32
CA LYS A 185 -5.01 39.09 -5.39
C LYS A 185 -4.64 40.12 -6.50
N PRO A 186 -5.45 40.38 -7.56
CA PRO A 186 -6.19 39.57 -8.57
C PRO A 186 -5.77 39.91 -10.04
N SER A 187 -6.14 39.08 -11.04
CA SER A 187 -6.68 39.61 -12.32
C SER A 187 -7.27 38.55 -13.27
N SER A 188 -8.50 38.83 -13.72
CA SER A 188 -9.08 38.61 -15.06
C SER A 188 -9.45 37.21 -15.58
N ASN A 189 -10.77 36.94 -15.53
CA ASN A 189 -11.64 36.38 -16.58
C ASN A 189 -11.21 35.09 -17.32
N ALA A 190 -11.75 33.96 -16.87
CA ALA A 190 -12.05 32.78 -17.69
C ALA A 190 -13.45 32.23 -17.30
N PRO A 191 -14.24 31.70 -18.25
CA PRO A 191 -15.61 31.24 -17.99
C PRO A 191 -15.64 30.02 -17.06
N PRO A 192 -16.69 29.82 -16.25
CA PRO A 192 -16.69 28.80 -15.21
C PRO A 192 -16.67 27.40 -15.83
N SER A 193 -15.66 26.62 -15.45
CA SER A 193 -15.59 25.19 -15.68
C SER A 193 -16.68 24.51 -14.86
N SER A 194 -17.67 23.97 -15.55
CA SER A 194 -18.79 23.21 -15.00
C SER A 194 -18.34 21.85 -14.46
N TRP A 195 -17.67 21.82 -13.30
CA TRP A 195 -17.58 20.66 -12.40
C TRP A 195 -17.34 21.15 -10.97
N GLU A 196 -18.18 22.09 -10.52
CA GLU A 196 -18.48 22.19 -9.09
C GLU A 196 -19.37 20.99 -8.76
N TYR A 197 -18.74 19.94 -8.25
CA TYR A 197 -19.44 19.08 -7.32
C TYR A 197 -20.01 20.01 -6.25
N PRO A 198 -21.31 19.96 -5.93
CA PRO A 198 -21.76 20.61 -4.72
C PRO A 198 -20.94 19.98 -3.61
N ASP A 199 -20.11 20.79 -2.97
CA ASP A 199 -19.62 20.50 -1.64
C ASP A 199 -20.83 19.94 -0.89
N ARG A 200 -20.77 18.66 -0.52
CA ARG A 200 -21.64 18.15 0.52
C ARG A 200 -21.14 18.84 1.77
N GLU A 201 -21.54 20.09 1.95
CA GLU A 201 -21.63 20.73 3.24
C GLU A 201 -22.48 19.77 4.07
N PHE A 202 -21.82 18.96 4.90
CA PHE A 202 -22.46 18.48 6.11
C PHE A 202 -22.96 19.76 6.78
N GLN A 203 -24.28 19.93 6.85
CA GLN A 203 -24.91 21.15 7.37
C GLN A 203 -24.64 21.34 8.87
N ASP A 204 -23.88 20.44 9.49
CA ASP A 204 -23.53 20.48 10.90
C ASP A 204 -22.06 20.04 11.10
N PRO A 205 -21.14 20.96 11.45
CA PRO A 205 -19.76 20.61 11.78
C PRO A 205 -19.65 19.69 13.00
N GLU A 206 -20.71 19.56 13.81
CA GLU A 206 -20.77 18.62 14.93
C GLU A 206 -20.93 17.16 14.46
N GLU A 207 -21.56 16.91 13.31
CA GLU A 207 -21.73 15.54 12.76
C GLU A 207 -20.41 15.01 12.17
N GLU A 208 -19.63 15.86 11.49
CA GLU A 208 -18.29 15.51 10.98
C GLU A 208 -17.35 15.14 12.13
N LEU A 209 -17.36 15.95 13.20
CA LEU A 209 -16.54 15.72 14.38
C LEU A 209 -16.93 14.43 15.13
N GLN A 210 -18.22 14.08 15.13
CA GLN A 210 -18.70 12.82 15.72
C GLN A 210 -18.25 11.59 14.93
N VAL A 211 -18.25 11.67 13.59
CA VAL A 211 -17.74 10.59 12.74
C VAL A 211 -16.24 10.41 12.96
N GLU A 212 -15.46 11.50 12.96
CA GLU A 212 -14.03 11.44 13.25
C GLU A 212 -13.72 10.86 14.64
N LEU A 213 -14.48 11.26 15.67
CA LEU A 213 -14.34 10.70 17.02
C LEU A 213 -14.67 9.20 17.08
N MET A 214 -15.67 8.75 16.33
CA MET A 214 -16.02 7.34 16.23
C MET A 214 -14.89 6.54 15.57
N GLU A 215 -14.36 7.03 14.44
CA GLU A 215 -13.23 6.40 13.74
C GLU A 215 -11.97 6.35 14.62
N LEU A 216 -11.70 7.41 15.37
CA LEU A 216 -10.56 7.48 16.29
C LEU A 216 -10.72 6.49 17.45
N ASN A 217 -11.95 6.29 17.95
CA ASN A 217 -12.25 5.31 18.98
C ASN A 217 -12.08 3.87 18.47
N ASP A 218 -12.50 3.59 17.23
CA ASP A 218 -12.30 2.30 16.59
C ASP A 218 -10.82 1.98 16.40
N LEU A 219 -10.01 2.97 15.97
CA LEU A 219 -8.56 2.85 15.88
C LEU A 219 -7.91 2.56 17.24
N HIS A 220 -8.33 3.25 18.31
CA HIS A 220 -7.85 2.94 19.66
C HIS A 220 -8.18 1.51 20.06
N GLN A 221 -9.38 1.02 19.73
CA GLN A 221 -9.77 -0.35 20.05
C GLN A 221 -8.92 -1.38 19.28
N GLN A 222 -8.60 -1.10 18.01
CA GLN A 222 -7.70 -1.94 17.21
C GLN A 222 -6.29 -1.99 17.82
N ILE A 223 -5.74 -0.84 18.26
CA ILE A 223 -4.44 -0.79 18.91
C ILE A 223 -4.42 -1.70 20.15
N VAL A 224 -5.42 -1.62 21.01
CA VAL A 224 -5.50 -2.46 22.22
C VAL A 224 -5.59 -3.95 21.88
N GLN A 225 -6.33 -4.32 20.82
CA GLN A 225 -6.41 -5.71 20.37
C GLN A 225 -5.06 -6.22 19.83
N LEU A 226 -4.37 -5.38 19.05
CA LEU A 226 -3.04 -5.67 18.53
C LEU A 226 -2.01 -5.82 19.64
N GLU A 227 -2.01 -4.92 20.63
CA GLU A 227 -1.12 -4.99 21.80
C GLU A 227 -1.33 -6.31 22.56
N LYS A 228 -2.57 -6.70 22.81
CA LYS A 228 -2.89 -7.98 23.45
C LYS A 228 -2.38 -9.18 22.64
N LEU A 229 -2.56 -9.15 21.32
CA LEU A 229 -2.09 -10.22 20.44
C LEU A 229 -0.56 -10.31 20.43
N VAL A 230 0.13 -9.17 20.47
CA VAL A 230 1.60 -9.12 20.62
C VAL A 230 2.01 -9.74 21.95
N GLU A 231 1.39 -9.38 23.07
CA GLU A 231 1.69 -9.96 24.39
C GLU A 231 1.50 -11.49 24.40
N GLU A 232 0.40 -11.99 23.82
CA GLU A 232 0.13 -13.43 23.72
C GLU A 232 1.20 -14.15 22.87
N ARG A 233 1.63 -13.54 21.77
CA ARG A 233 2.69 -14.08 20.92
C ARG A 233 4.04 -14.06 21.62
N GLU A 234 4.39 -12.97 22.30
CA GLU A 234 5.61 -12.87 23.09
C GLU A 234 5.64 -13.90 24.22
N ALA A 235 4.52 -14.11 24.93
CA ALA A 235 4.41 -15.14 25.96
C ALA A 235 4.55 -16.56 25.38
N SER A 236 3.92 -16.83 24.23
CA SER A 236 4.05 -18.11 23.52
C SER A 236 5.50 -18.35 23.07
N VAL A 237 6.18 -17.31 22.56
CA VAL A 237 7.58 -17.38 22.12
C VAL A 237 8.52 -17.55 23.32
N ALA A 238 8.31 -16.81 24.41
CA ALA A 238 9.08 -16.94 25.64
C ALA A 238 8.96 -18.34 26.25
N LYS A 239 7.74 -18.92 26.23
CA LYS A 239 7.49 -20.30 26.66
C LYS A 239 8.25 -21.32 25.80
N LYS A 240 8.34 -21.08 24.48
CA LYS A 240 9.08 -21.95 23.55
C LYS A 240 10.60 -21.80 23.68
N LEU A 241 11.09 -20.59 23.98
CA LEU A 241 12.52 -20.29 24.10
C LEU A 241 13.09 -20.54 25.50
N GLY A 242 12.25 -20.74 26.52
CA GLY A 242 12.67 -20.91 27.91
C GLY A 242 13.35 -19.67 28.51
N LYS A 243 13.17 -18.51 27.88
CA LYS A 243 13.75 -17.21 28.27
C LYS A 243 12.71 -16.11 28.05
N MET A 244 12.73 -15.06 28.87
CA MET A 244 11.88 -13.89 28.65
C MET A 244 12.24 -13.20 27.32
N TYR A 245 11.20 -12.84 26.57
CA TYR A 245 11.35 -12.06 25.35
C TYR A 245 11.89 -10.65 25.72
N PRO A 246 12.87 -10.10 24.97
CA PRO A 246 13.37 -8.76 25.26
C PRO A 246 12.23 -7.74 25.17
N PRO A 247 12.20 -6.71 26.03
CA PRO A 247 11.12 -5.75 26.03
C PRO A 247 11.02 -5.07 24.66
N PRO A 248 9.80 -4.78 24.18
CA PRO A 248 9.61 -4.12 22.91
C PRO A 248 10.32 -2.76 22.90
N PRO A 249 10.80 -2.29 21.73
CA PRO A 249 11.29 -0.93 21.59
C PRO A 249 10.18 0.04 22.07
N PRO A 250 10.54 1.15 22.73
CA PRO A 250 9.56 2.04 23.34
C PRO A 250 8.51 2.49 22.31
N SER A 251 7.25 2.08 22.51
CA SER A 251 6.14 2.58 21.72
C SER A 251 5.97 4.07 22.00
N THR A 252 5.64 4.83 20.96
CA THR A 252 5.41 6.28 21.01
C THR A 252 4.30 6.68 22.00
N LEU A 253 3.41 5.75 22.37
CA LEU A 253 2.35 5.96 23.37
C LEU A 253 2.85 6.11 24.81
N LYS A 254 3.99 5.52 25.18
CA LYS A 254 4.56 5.71 26.54
C LYS A 254 5.17 7.10 26.77
N LYS A 255 5.27 7.95 25.73
CA LYS A 255 5.73 9.34 25.86
C LYS A 255 4.61 10.34 26.16
N ILE A 256 3.34 9.92 26.18
CA ILE A 256 2.18 10.83 26.38
C ILE A 256 1.73 10.90 27.86
N LYS A 257 2.39 10.16 28.76
CA LYS A 257 2.28 10.38 30.21
C LYS A 257 3.55 11.02 30.76
N GLN A 258 3.72 12.32 30.51
CA GLN A 258 4.50 13.22 31.38
C GLN A 258 3.92 14.63 31.32
#